data_AF-A0A524F3K7-F1
#
_entry.id   AF-A0A524F3K7-F1
#
_cell.length_a   1.000
_cell.length_b   1.000
_cell.length_c   1.000
_cell.angle_alpha   90.00
_cell.angle_beta   90.00
_cell.angle_gamma   90.00
#
_symmetry.space_group_name_H-M   'P 1'
#
loop_
_entity.id
_entity.type
_entity.pdbx_description
1 polymer ?
#
loop_
_entity_poly.entity_id
_entity_poly.type
_entity_poly.pdbx_seq_one_letter_code
_entity_poly.pdbx_strand_id
1 'polypeptide(L)'
;MENDRVRILKKVASGEISPEDAEKALRVLDREFLGDRSFHHLEKLIQDVSEFVTAEFYAEIKALEQTEITFSLVKELIVKHVKPEYIQGLSELGYANIPDDMLAKAIIHHLRTEFIRKIHELGYQKIDLETLIKFRIHGVDDVFIKELQELGYTLTSSQLVKFRIHDVSSSFIREIKEYELDTSPNDLVKMRIHSINPQNLKVFQEMGLELSVQELIKTGVHNITPEYVKSVKDAGFTDVEFGDIKKMRIHGVSLGTLEDLKQLGFENIEIHDLIKMEIHGVTAEDIKEFQEMGFKDLSINRYVSFNIAGCSPERLKQYAELGITGLSANKFKHMCTHGVTPKFLQSVMDLGFSLDNLDEMIELKIHGIDTQFIMGIQELNFPEITLRDIIQFGIHGVTVDFVKNLSEIGITFTMRNVIDLAIHGADIAHIVKMKKFFPEINVQQVIQTCIHGITPGFIKMLKEKGFTELTIDQVIKLKLANVF
;
A
#
# COMPACT_ATOMS: atom_id res chain seq x y z
N MET A 1 -9.57 12.63 -36.43
CA MET A 1 -8.37 13.10 -37.16
C MET A 1 -7.89 12.09 -38.20
N GLU A 2 -7.39 10.91 -37.82
CA GLU A 2 -6.94 9.89 -38.79
C GLU A 2 -8.11 9.39 -39.68
N ASN A 3 -9.28 9.17 -39.07
CA ASN A 3 -10.50 8.81 -39.80
C ASN A 3 -11.03 9.92 -40.73
N ASP A 4 -10.85 11.19 -40.38
CA ASP A 4 -11.37 12.33 -41.15
C ASP A 4 -10.43 12.71 -42.30
N ARG A 5 -9.10 12.62 -42.10
CA ARG A 5 -8.12 12.74 -43.19
C ARG A 5 -8.30 11.63 -44.22
N VAL A 6 -8.47 10.40 -43.77
CA VAL A 6 -8.74 9.25 -44.65
C VAL A 6 -10.04 9.45 -45.44
N ARG A 7 -11.06 10.05 -44.82
CA ARG A 7 -12.32 10.38 -45.49
C ARG A 7 -12.12 11.47 -46.56
N ILE A 8 -11.38 12.54 -46.28
CA ILE A 8 -11.08 13.59 -47.27
C ILE A 8 -10.26 13.02 -48.44
N LEU A 9 -9.24 12.20 -48.15
CA LEU A 9 -8.42 11.55 -49.18
C LEU A 9 -9.21 10.55 -50.03
N LYS A 10 -10.18 9.84 -49.44
CA LYS A 10 -11.11 8.98 -50.20
C LYS A 10 -11.99 9.77 -51.16
N LYS A 11 -12.44 10.96 -50.77
CA LYS A 11 -13.23 11.85 -51.65
C LYS A 11 -12.42 12.40 -52.82
N VAL A 12 -11.13 12.68 -52.62
CA VAL A 12 -10.21 13.01 -53.72
C VAL A 12 -10.04 11.83 -54.65
N ALA A 13 -9.79 10.64 -54.09
CA ALA A 13 -9.59 9.43 -54.88
C ALA A 13 -10.84 9.04 -55.71
N SER A 14 -12.04 9.37 -55.23
CA SER A 14 -13.29 9.17 -55.97
C SER A 14 -13.67 10.33 -56.90
N GLY A 15 -12.86 11.41 -56.97
CA GLY A 15 -13.12 12.59 -57.79
C GLY A 15 -14.28 13.47 -57.29
N GLU A 16 -14.75 13.24 -56.06
CA GLU A 16 -15.87 13.98 -55.45
C GLU A 16 -15.46 15.40 -55.04
N ILE A 17 -14.18 15.63 -54.80
CA ILE A 17 -13.57 16.95 -54.58
C ILE A 17 -12.23 17.05 -55.33
N SER A 18 -11.85 18.26 -55.71
CA SER A 18 -10.55 18.49 -56.36
C SER A 18 -9.39 18.30 -55.37
N PRO A 19 -8.17 17.98 -55.86
CA PRO A 19 -6.99 17.96 -55.00
C PRO A 19 -6.74 19.28 -54.26
N GLU A 20 -7.05 20.41 -54.90
CA GLU A 20 -6.90 21.77 -54.34
C GLU A 20 -7.91 22.02 -53.20
N ASP A 21 -9.16 21.60 -53.35
CA ASP A 21 -10.19 21.71 -52.31
C ASP A 21 -9.91 20.76 -51.13
N ALA A 22 -9.34 19.60 -51.42
CA ALA A 22 -8.91 18.66 -50.38
C ALA A 22 -7.70 19.16 -49.61
N GLU A 23 -6.75 19.83 -50.25
CA GLU A 23 -5.65 20.49 -49.57
C GLU A 23 -6.16 21.57 -48.61
N LYS A 24 -7.13 22.39 -49.04
CA LYS A 24 -7.81 23.36 -48.16
C LYS A 24 -8.51 22.68 -46.99
N ALA A 25 -9.25 21.59 -47.23
CA ALA A 25 -9.95 20.85 -46.18
C ALA A 25 -9.00 20.18 -45.18
N LEU A 26 -7.87 19.63 -45.65
CA LEU A 26 -6.84 19.05 -44.79
C LEU A 26 -6.13 20.12 -43.95
N ARG A 27 -5.91 21.33 -44.50
CA ARG A 27 -5.38 22.48 -43.74
C ARG A 27 -6.36 22.99 -42.66
N VAL A 28 -7.67 22.83 -42.84
CA VAL A 28 -8.67 23.13 -41.80
C VAL A 28 -8.62 22.06 -40.71
N LEU A 29 -8.52 20.78 -41.09
CA LEU A 29 -8.45 19.68 -40.15
C LEU A 29 -7.16 19.69 -39.31
N ASP A 30 -6.05 20.11 -39.91
CA ASP A 30 -4.78 20.32 -39.22
C ASP A 30 -4.84 21.50 -38.26
N ARG A 31 -5.61 22.55 -38.58
CA ARG A 31 -5.88 23.66 -37.64
C ARG A 31 -6.68 23.23 -36.42
N GLU A 32 -7.72 22.43 -36.62
CA GLU A 32 -8.52 21.90 -35.50
C GLU A 32 -7.72 20.96 -34.59
N PHE A 33 -6.76 20.21 -35.15
CA PHE A 33 -5.96 19.25 -34.39
C PHE A 33 -4.74 19.87 -33.69
N LEU A 34 -4.10 20.88 -34.28
CA LEU A 34 -2.90 21.53 -33.71
C LEU A 34 -3.24 22.58 -32.62
N GLY A 35 -4.51 22.67 -32.21
CA GLY A 35 -4.96 23.63 -31.21
C GLY A 35 -5.01 25.08 -31.72
N ASP A 36 -5.17 25.27 -33.03
CA ASP A 36 -5.38 26.60 -33.58
C ASP A 36 -6.78 27.06 -33.17
N ARG A 37 -6.83 28.17 -32.42
CA ARG A 37 -8.08 28.75 -31.94
C ARG A 37 -9.03 28.94 -33.12
N SER A 38 -10.31 28.58 -32.97
CA SER A 38 -11.30 28.82 -34.04
C SER A 38 -11.25 30.29 -34.48
N PHE A 39 -11.59 30.58 -35.74
CA PHE A 39 -11.48 31.95 -36.24
C PHE A 39 -12.23 32.96 -35.35
N HIS A 40 -13.37 32.58 -34.79
CA HIS A 40 -14.10 33.38 -33.82
C HIS A 40 -13.28 33.73 -32.55
N HIS A 41 -12.52 32.77 -32.02
CA HIS A 41 -11.60 33.03 -30.91
C HIS A 41 -10.40 33.91 -31.32
N LEU A 42 -9.96 33.82 -32.59
CA LEU A 42 -8.92 34.71 -33.14
C LEU A 42 -9.45 36.12 -33.35
N GLU A 43 -10.67 36.30 -33.86
CA GLU A 43 -11.32 37.62 -33.98
C GLU A 43 -11.39 38.33 -32.63
N LYS A 44 -11.82 37.60 -31.60
CA LYS A 44 -11.84 38.13 -30.24
C LYS A 44 -10.43 38.53 -29.77
N LEU A 45 -9.43 37.67 -29.99
CA LEU A 45 -8.04 38.00 -29.65
C LEU A 45 -7.55 39.25 -30.39
N ILE A 46 -7.81 39.35 -31.70
CA ILE A 46 -7.44 40.48 -32.56
C ILE A 46 -8.06 41.79 -32.04
N GLN A 47 -9.30 41.74 -31.56
CA GLN A 47 -9.97 42.87 -30.93
C GLN A 47 -9.33 43.24 -29.58
N ASP A 48 -9.08 42.24 -28.74
CA ASP A 48 -8.64 42.43 -27.35
C ASP A 48 -7.20 43.00 -27.26
N VAL A 49 -6.39 42.90 -28.32
CA VAL A 49 -5.00 43.44 -28.36
C VAL A 49 -4.89 44.89 -28.86
N SER A 50 -5.99 45.55 -29.22
CA SER A 50 -6.03 46.91 -29.80
C SER A 50 -5.27 47.98 -29.02
N GLU A 51 -5.22 47.84 -27.70
CA GLU A 51 -4.50 48.75 -26.82
C GLU A 51 -2.98 48.70 -27.07
N PHE A 52 -2.45 47.56 -27.50
CA PHE A 52 -1.02 47.25 -27.57
C PHE A 52 -0.40 47.36 -28.97
N VAL A 53 -1.21 47.37 -30.02
CA VAL A 53 -0.75 47.29 -31.42
C VAL A 53 -1.18 48.52 -32.25
N THR A 54 -0.43 48.85 -33.29
CA THR A 54 -0.69 50.00 -34.16
C THR A 54 -1.84 49.73 -35.14
N ALA A 55 -2.27 50.74 -35.91
CA ALA A 55 -3.34 50.58 -36.89
C ALA A 55 -2.96 49.65 -38.06
N GLU A 56 -1.66 49.55 -38.35
CA GLU A 56 -1.07 48.71 -39.38
C GLU A 56 -1.31 47.21 -39.12
N PHE A 57 -1.38 46.79 -37.85
CA PHE A 57 -1.79 45.44 -37.47
C PHE A 57 -3.14 45.05 -38.09
N TYR A 58 -4.14 45.92 -37.93
CA TYR A 58 -5.48 45.69 -38.45
C TYR A 58 -5.55 45.78 -39.98
N ALA A 59 -4.76 46.68 -40.56
CA ALA A 59 -4.65 46.79 -42.01
C ALA A 59 -4.06 45.51 -42.63
N GLU A 60 -3.03 44.93 -42.01
CA GLU A 60 -2.40 43.69 -42.47
C GLU A 60 -3.33 42.49 -42.28
N ILE A 61 -4.01 42.37 -41.14
CA ILE A 61 -5.01 41.31 -40.92
C ILE A 61 -6.17 41.39 -41.92
N LYS A 62 -6.67 42.59 -42.21
CA LYS A 62 -7.78 42.80 -43.16
C LYS A 62 -7.42 42.47 -44.60
N ALA A 63 -6.13 42.50 -44.95
CA ALA A 63 -5.63 42.16 -46.28
C ALA A 63 -5.48 40.66 -46.52
N LEU A 64 -5.55 39.84 -45.46
CA LEU A 64 -5.42 38.38 -45.53
C LEU A 64 -6.75 37.69 -45.79
N GLU A 65 -6.71 36.53 -46.44
CA GLU A 65 -7.87 35.66 -46.47
C GLU A 65 -8.09 35.04 -45.08
N GLN A 66 -9.34 34.78 -44.71
CA GLN A 66 -9.68 34.13 -43.42
C GLN A 66 -8.93 32.80 -43.23
N THR A 67 -8.71 32.07 -44.32
CA THR A 67 -7.93 30.84 -44.36
C THR A 67 -6.43 31.04 -44.15
N GLU A 68 -5.90 32.24 -44.11
CA GLU A 68 -4.47 32.49 -43.84
C GLU A 68 -4.24 32.88 -42.38
N ILE A 69 -5.28 33.34 -41.70
CA ILE A 69 -5.22 33.80 -40.31
C ILE A 69 -5.13 32.58 -39.37
N THR A 70 -3.93 32.38 -38.82
CA THR A 70 -3.60 31.34 -37.81
C THR A 70 -3.17 32.01 -36.52
N PHE A 71 -3.20 31.27 -35.39
CA PHE A 71 -2.72 31.82 -34.11
C PHE A 71 -1.24 32.21 -34.18
N SER A 72 -0.42 31.42 -34.91
CA SER A 72 1.00 31.72 -35.11
C SER A 72 1.20 33.03 -35.88
N LEU A 73 0.44 33.24 -36.95
CA LEU A 73 0.51 34.47 -37.72
C LEU A 73 0.04 35.68 -36.89
N VAL A 74 -1.06 35.54 -36.16
CA VAL A 74 -1.54 36.62 -35.27
C VAL A 74 -0.49 36.98 -34.21
N LYS A 75 0.21 36.00 -33.63
CA LYS A 75 1.32 36.25 -32.70
C LYS A 75 2.47 37.03 -33.35
N GLU A 76 2.89 36.62 -34.55
CA GLU A 76 3.94 37.31 -35.29
C GLU A 76 3.55 38.76 -35.61
N LEU A 77 2.32 38.96 -36.09
CA LEU A 77 1.81 40.30 -36.40
C LEU A 77 1.65 41.18 -35.15
N ILE A 78 1.27 40.60 -34.01
CA ILE A 78 1.22 41.32 -32.72
C ILE A 78 2.61 41.88 -32.38
N VAL A 79 3.67 41.08 -32.53
CA VAL A 79 5.05 41.50 -32.23
C VAL A 79 5.53 42.53 -33.26
N LYS A 80 5.26 42.30 -34.55
CA LYS A 80 5.66 43.20 -35.64
C LYS A 80 5.06 44.61 -35.49
N HIS A 81 3.82 44.70 -35.03
CA HIS A 81 3.04 45.94 -34.95
C HIS A 81 2.77 46.40 -33.53
N VAL A 82 3.55 45.95 -32.55
CA VAL A 82 3.45 46.44 -31.18
C VAL A 82 3.78 47.94 -31.12
N LYS A 83 3.04 48.70 -30.31
CA LYS A 83 3.27 50.13 -30.10
C LYS A 83 4.64 50.37 -29.47
N PRO A 84 5.50 51.26 -30.01
CA PRO A 84 6.79 51.59 -29.43
C PRO A 84 6.70 52.06 -27.98
N GLU A 85 5.63 52.78 -27.61
CA GLU A 85 5.41 53.30 -26.26
C GLU A 85 5.22 52.17 -25.23
N TYR A 86 4.61 51.04 -25.65
CA TYR A 86 4.43 49.87 -24.78
C TYR A 86 5.77 49.16 -24.54
N ILE A 87 6.60 48.99 -25.58
CA ILE A 87 7.96 48.43 -25.42
C ILE A 87 8.80 49.35 -24.51
N GLN A 88 8.76 50.66 -24.75
CA GLN A 88 9.48 51.63 -23.93
C GLN A 88 9.04 51.55 -22.47
N GLY A 89 7.72 51.52 -22.21
CA GLY A 89 7.20 51.41 -20.86
C GLY A 89 7.62 50.12 -20.16
N LEU A 90 7.68 48.98 -20.86
CA LEU A 90 8.23 47.73 -20.30
C LEU A 90 9.72 47.85 -19.97
N SER A 91 10.50 48.48 -20.86
CA SER A 91 11.94 48.74 -20.64
C SER A 91 12.19 49.64 -19.43
N GLU A 92 11.42 50.73 -19.27
CA GLU A 92 11.49 51.64 -18.11
C GLU A 92 11.16 50.93 -16.78
N LEU A 93 10.35 49.87 -16.84
CA LEU A 93 10.02 49.03 -15.69
C LEU A 93 11.03 47.89 -15.45
N GLY A 94 12.11 47.83 -16.23
CA GLY A 94 13.19 46.87 -16.09
C GLY A 94 13.09 45.63 -16.97
N TYR A 95 12.13 45.58 -17.90
CA TYR A 95 11.92 44.47 -18.83
C TYR A 95 12.42 44.84 -20.23
N ALA A 96 13.74 44.76 -20.43
CA ALA A 96 14.38 44.97 -21.72
C ALA A 96 14.70 43.62 -22.41
N ASN A 97 14.94 43.66 -23.73
CA ASN A 97 15.34 42.48 -24.54
C ASN A 97 14.37 41.29 -24.41
N ILE A 98 13.07 41.58 -24.43
CA ILE A 98 12.02 40.56 -24.29
C ILE A 98 11.96 39.71 -25.56
N PRO A 99 12.08 38.37 -25.48
CA PRO A 99 11.89 37.50 -26.64
C PRO A 99 10.48 37.67 -27.23
N ASP A 100 10.37 37.62 -28.56
CA ASP A 100 9.12 37.82 -29.29
C ASP A 100 7.95 36.97 -28.77
N ASP A 101 8.20 35.71 -28.46
CA ASP A 101 7.19 34.81 -27.89
C ASP A 101 6.65 35.31 -26.54
N MET A 102 7.55 35.82 -25.69
CA MET A 102 7.20 36.35 -24.39
C MET A 102 6.46 37.70 -24.51
N LEU A 103 6.88 38.55 -25.45
CA LEU A 103 6.21 39.82 -25.73
C LEU A 103 4.78 39.60 -26.26
N ALA A 104 4.62 38.68 -27.22
CA ALA A 104 3.32 38.27 -27.72
C ALA A 104 2.44 37.75 -26.56
N LYS A 105 2.98 36.89 -25.70
CA LYS A 105 2.26 36.33 -24.55
C LYS A 105 1.84 37.41 -23.54
N ALA A 106 2.69 38.41 -23.28
CA ALA A 106 2.34 39.55 -22.43
C ALA A 106 1.12 40.33 -22.98
N ILE A 107 1.11 40.59 -24.29
CA ILE A 107 0.04 41.33 -24.98
C ILE A 107 -1.26 40.51 -25.00
N ILE A 108 -1.17 39.23 -25.36
CA ILE A 108 -2.32 38.30 -25.40
C ILE A 108 -3.01 38.19 -24.04
N HIS A 109 -2.25 38.30 -22.94
CA HIS A 109 -2.79 38.27 -21.58
C HIS A 109 -3.01 39.67 -20.96
N HIS A 110 -3.02 40.72 -21.79
CA HIS A 110 -3.32 42.10 -21.42
C HIS A 110 -2.45 42.64 -20.27
N LEU A 111 -1.16 42.35 -20.30
CA LEU A 111 -0.23 42.84 -19.28
C LEU A 111 0.10 44.32 -19.51
N ARG A 112 -0.66 45.21 -18.87
CA ARG A 112 -0.43 46.67 -18.96
C ARG A 112 0.76 47.11 -18.11
N THR A 113 1.50 48.13 -18.55
CA THR A 113 2.59 48.76 -17.78
C THR A 113 2.09 49.33 -16.45
N GLU A 114 0.90 49.93 -16.42
CA GLU A 114 0.26 50.41 -15.19
C GLU A 114 -0.04 49.30 -14.17
N PHE A 115 -0.39 48.10 -14.64
CA PHE A 115 -0.53 46.94 -13.76
C PHE A 115 0.82 46.60 -13.11
N ILE A 116 1.89 46.56 -13.90
CA ILE A 116 3.24 46.27 -13.40
C ILE A 116 3.69 47.34 -12.38
N ARG A 117 3.47 48.64 -12.65
CA ARG A 117 3.76 49.74 -11.72
C ARG A 117 3.10 49.52 -10.36
N LYS A 118 1.79 49.23 -10.36
CA LYS A 118 1.03 48.94 -9.12
C LYS A 118 1.56 47.73 -8.36
N ILE A 119 1.94 46.66 -9.06
CA ILE A 119 2.53 45.47 -8.45
C ILE A 119 3.90 45.83 -7.82
N HIS A 120 4.73 46.62 -8.49
CA HIS A 120 6.01 47.10 -7.97
C HIS A 120 5.85 47.99 -6.73
N GLU A 121 4.84 48.87 -6.70
CA GLU A 121 4.50 49.72 -5.54
C GLU A 121 4.13 48.89 -4.30
N LEU A 122 3.58 47.69 -4.49
CA LEU A 122 3.24 46.76 -3.41
C LEU A 122 4.43 45.92 -2.93
N GLY A 123 5.65 46.24 -3.39
CA GLY A 123 6.90 45.60 -2.97
C GLY A 123 7.39 44.48 -3.89
N TYR A 124 6.71 44.21 -5.00
CA TYR A 124 7.01 43.11 -5.90
C TYR A 124 7.83 43.56 -7.13
N GLN A 125 8.99 44.15 -6.88
CA GLN A 125 9.82 44.83 -7.91
C GLN A 125 10.77 43.89 -8.69
N LYS A 126 11.05 42.70 -8.15
CA LYS A 126 11.98 41.71 -8.73
C LYS A 126 11.25 40.46 -9.22
N ILE A 127 10.15 40.66 -9.95
CA ILE A 127 9.37 39.57 -10.55
C ILE A 127 9.72 39.46 -12.03
N ASP A 128 9.87 38.24 -12.55
CA ASP A 128 10.05 38.02 -13.98
C ASP A 128 8.74 38.24 -14.77
N LEU A 129 8.86 38.56 -16.06
CA LEU A 129 7.71 38.87 -16.91
C LEU A 129 6.72 37.70 -17.05
N GLU A 130 7.22 36.46 -17.04
CA GLU A 130 6.40 35.24 -17.10
C GLU A 130 5.50 35.12 -15.86
N THR A 131 6.01 35.46 -14.67
CA THR A 131 5.25 35.46 -13.43
C THR A 131 4.19 36.56 -13.40
N LEU A 132 4.49 37.75 -13.94
CA LEU A 132 3.48 38.82 -14.10
C LEU A 132 2.36 38.41 -15.07
N ILE A 133 2.70 37.64 -16.11
CA ILE A 133 1.69 37.06 -17.01
C ILE A 133 0.84 36.03 -16.26
N LYS A 134 1.44 35.17 -15.43
CA LYS A 134 0.69 34.26 -14.55
C LYS A 134 -0.24 35.03 -13.61
N PHE A 135 0.17 36.19 -13.11
CA PHE A 135 -0.72 37.04 -12.31
C PHE A 135 -1.95 37.45 -13.13
N ARG A 136 -1.77 37.87 -14.39
CA ARG A 136 -2.90 38.18 -15.28
C ARG A 136 -3.81 36.98 -15.55
N ILE A 137 -3.22 35.81 -15.80
CA ILE A 137 -3.96 34.58 -16.11
C ILE A 137 -4.79 34.11 -14.90
N HIS A 138 -4.20 34.12 -13.71
CA HIS A 138 -4.85 33.65 -12.48
C HIS A 138 -5.53 34.79 -11.71
N GLY A 139 -5.57 36.00 -12.27
CA GLY A 139 -6.22 37.16 -11.68
C GLY A 139 -5.56 37.71 -10.43
N VAL A 140 -4.26 37.53 -10.18
CA VAL A 140 -3.58 38.23 -9.07
C VAL A 140 -3.49 39.73 -9.43
N ASP A 141 -4.19 40.59 -8.69
CA ASP A 141 -4.25 42.03 -8.91
C ASP A 141 -3.81 42.85 -7.69
N ASP A 142 -3.71 44.18 -7.85
CA ASP A 142 -3.26 45.08 -6.80
C ASP A 142 -4.22 45.13 -5.61
N VAL A 143 -5.53 44.93 -5.86
CA VAL A 143 -6.55 44.89 -4.81
C VAL A 143 -6.37 43.65 -3.94
N PHE A 144 -6.25 42.47 -4.57
CA PHE A 144 -6.04 41.20 -3.89
C PHE A 144 -4.76 41.21 -3.04
N ILE A 145 -3.66 41.74 -3.58
CA ILE A 145 -2.39 41.83 -2.84
C ILE A 145 -2.52 42.78 -1.63
N LYS A 146 -3.14 43.96 -1.81
CA LYS A 146 -3.36 44.92 -0.72
C LYS A 146 -4.20 44.32 0.40
N GLU A 147 -5.31 43.66 0.06
CA GLU A 147 -6.16 43.00 1.04
C GLU A 147 -5.40 41.92 1.84
N LEU A 148 -4.54 41.14 1.18
CA LEU A 148 -3.70 40.16 1.87
C LEU A 148 -2.68 40.83 2.81
N GLN A 149 -2.06 41.93 2.38
CA GLN A 149 -1.13 42.70 3.21
C GLN A 149 -1.81 43.33 4.43
N GLU A 150 -3.02 43.86 4.27
CA GLU A 150 -3.86 44.35 5.38
C GLU A 150 -4.23 43.24 6.36
N LEU A 151 -4.41 42.02 5.86
CA LEU A 151 -4.56 40.82 6.67
C LEU A 151 -3.22 40.31 7.25
N GLY A 152 -2.12 41.03 7.08
CA GLY A 152 -0.81 40.69 7.63
C GLY A 152 -0.06 39.60 6.86
N TYR A 153 -0.46 39.28 5.64
CA TYR A 153 0.22 38.31 4.78
C TYR A 153 1.11 39.00 3.76
N THR A 154 2.42 38.75 3.87
CA THR A 154 3.41 39.08 2.83
C THR A 154 3.79 37.79 2.11
N LEU A 155 3.12 37.52 0.99
CA LEU A 155 3.31 36.28 0.22
C LEU A 155 4.39 36.43 -0.85
N THR A 156 5.00 35.32 -1.22
CA THR A 156 5.81 35.27 -2.46
C THR A 156 4.92 35.32 -3.70
N SER A 157 5.49 35.68 -4.85
CA SER A 157 4.76 35.70 -6.13
C SER A 157 4.14 34.33 -6.48
N SER A 158 4.86 33.25 -6.21
CA SER A 158 4.36 31.88 -6.38
C SER A 158 3.17 31.57 -5.46
N GLN A 159 3.21 32.02 -4.20
CA GLN A 159 2.10 31.83 -3.27
C GLN A 159 0.86 32.63 -3.64
N LEU A 160 1.00 33.85 -4.16
CA LEU A 160 -0.13 34.64 -4.66
C LEU A 160 -0.87 33.94 -5.80
N VAL A 161 -0.13 33.40 -6.76
CA VAL A 161 -0.69 32.59 -7.86
C VAL A 161 -1.36 31.34 -7.29
N LYS A 162 -0.71 30.63 -6.36
CA LYS A 162 -1.27 29.44 -5.72
C LYS A 162 -2.58 29.75 -4.98
N PHE A 163 -2.67 30.89 -4.29
CA PHE A 163 -3.90 31.32 -3.62
C PHE A 163 -5.03 31.48 -4.62
N ARG A 164 -4.81 32.17 -5.74
CA ARG A 164 -5.86 32.32 -6.76
C ARG A 164 -6.25 31.00 -7.42
N ILE A 165 -5.29 30.13 -7.73
CA ILE A 165 -5.59 28.81 -8.31
C ILE A 165 -6.49 27.96 -7.41
N HIS A 166 -6.32 28.07 -6.09
CA HIS A 166 -7.10 27.31 -5.11
C HIS A 166 -8.20 28.16 -4.43
N ASP A 167 -8.56 29.30 -5.02
CA ASP A 167 -9.59 30.23 -4.52
C ASP A 167 -9.41 30.64 -3.04
N VAL A 168 -8.19 30.79 -2.55
CA VAL A 168 -7.94 31.37 -1.22
C VAL A 168 -8.21 32.88 -1.28
N SER A 169 -9.42 33.29 -0.90
CA SER A 169 -9.85 34.70 -0.89
C SER A 169 -9.52 35.41 0.43
N SER A 170 -9.44 36.74 0.38
CA SER A 170 -9.33 37.60 1.57
C SER A 170 -10.52 37.41 2.52
N SER A 171 -11.73 37.19 1.99
CA SER A 171 -12.92 36.87 2.80
C SER A 171 -12.77 35.56 3.56
N PHE A 172 -12.30 34.50 2.91
CA PHE A 172 -12.06 33.20 3.55
C PHE A 172 -11.02 33.30 4.67
N ILE A 173 -9.95 34.08 4.45
CA ILE A 173 -8.93 34.32 5.48
C ILE A 173 -9.51 35.08 6.67
N ARG A 174 -10.37 36.08 6.44
CA ARG A 174 -11.07 36.81 7.51
C ARG A 174 -11.93 35.87 8.35
N GLU A 175 -12.71 35.01 7.71
CA GLU A 175 -13.52 33.99 8.41
C GLU A 175 -12.65 33.07 9.27
N ILE A 176 -11.54 32.55 8.74
CA ILE A 176 -10.61 31.71 9.51
C ILE A 176 -10.03 32.45 10.72
N LYS A 177 -9.71 33.73 10.57
CA LYS A 177 -9.15 34.56 11.66
C LYS A 177 -10.12 34.80 12.81
N GLU A 178 -11.44 34.75 12.58
CA GLU A 178 -12.44 34.85 13.65
C GLU A 178 -12.34 33.71 14.67
N TYR A 179 -11.70 32.60 14.29
CA TYR A 179 -11.49 31.44 15.16
C TYR A 179 -10.10 31.42 15.82
N GLU A 180 -9.34 32.51 15.68
CA GLU A 180 -7.99 32.66 16.29
C GLU A 180 -7.02 31.51 15.93
N LEU A 181 -7.24 30.85 14.79
CA LEU A 181 -6.39 29.75 14.31
C LEU A 181 -5.07 30.27 13.75
N ASP A 182 -3.95 29.76 14.25
CA ASP A 182 -2.63 29.99 13.66
C ASP A 182 -2.47 29.15 12.39
N THR A 183 -2.60 29.80 11.22
CA THR A 183 -2.56 29.15 9.91
C THR A 183 -1.41 29.67 9.06
N SER A 184 -0.63 28.75 8.49
CA SER A 184 0.33 29.11 7.45
C SER A 184 -0.38 29.35 6.10
N PRO A 185 0.24 30.07 5.15
CA PRO A 185 -0.30 30.18 3.79
C PRO A 185 -0.58 28.83 3.13
N ASN A 186 0.22 27.81 3.44
CA ASN A 186 0.01 26.48 2.88
C ASN A 186 -1.18 25.75 3.51
N ASP A 187 -1.49 26.02 4.79
CA ASP A 187 -2.67 25.47 5.45
C ASP A 187 -3.96 26.04 4.85
N LEU A 188 -4.00 27.35 4.58
CA LEU A 188 -5.14 28.00 3.91
C LEU A 188 -5.43 27.38 2.54
N VAL A 189 -4.38 27.10 1.76
CA VAL A 189 -4.51 26.41 0.47
C VAL A 189 -5.05 24.98 0.67
N LYS A 190 -4.50 24.21 1.63
CA LYS A 190 -5.01 22.86 1.93
C LYS A 190 -6.46 22.87 2.36
N MET A 191 -6.86 23.85 3.18
CA MET A 191 -8.25 24.01 3.61
C MET A 191 -9.20 24.20 2.42
N ARG A 192 -8.81 25.04 1.43
CA ARG A 192 -9.61 25.19 0.20
C ARG A 192 -9.64 23.92 -0.65
N ILE A 193 -8.50 23.25 -0.84
CA ILE A 193 -8.42 21.98 -1.58
C ILE A 193 -9.34 20.92 -0.97
N HIS A 194 -9.40 20.86 0.37
CA HIS A 194 -10.22 19.90 1.11
C HIS A 194 -11.59 20.44 1.52
N SER A 195 -12.03 21.56 0.91
CA SER A 195 -13.38 22.14 1.11
C SER A 195 -13.76 22.34 2.57
N ILE A 196 -12.81 22.79 3.39
CA ILE A 196 -13.05 23.07 4.81
C ILE A 196 -14.02 24.25 4.93
N ASN A 197 -15.13 24.01 5.64
CA ASN A 197 -16.07 25.05 6.05
C ASN A 197 -15.66 25.56 7.45
N PRO A 198 -15.19 26.80 7.60
CA PRO A 198 -14.82 27.37 8.90
C PRO A 198 -15.96 27.34 9.93
N GLN A 199 -17.22 27.43 9.48
CA GLN A 199 -18.39 27.39 10.35
C GLN A 199 -18.53 26.06 11.09
N ASN A 200 -18.02 24.97 10.52
CA ASN A 200 -18.04 23.66 11.17
C ASN A 200 -17.13 23.61 12.41
N LEU A 201 -16.15 24.51 12.54
CA LEU A 201 -15.23 24.51 13.68
C LEU A 201 -15.98 24.72 15.01
N LYS A 202 -16.87 25.72 15.06
CA LYS A 202 -17.74 25.96 16.23
C LYS A 202 -18.58 24.73 16.57
N VAL A 203 -19.13 24.07 15.55
CA VAL A 203 -19.95 22.86 15.75
C VAL A 203 -19.11 21.71 16.32
N PHE A 204 -17.87 21.53 15.86
CA PHE A 204 -16.96 20.55 16.46
C PHE A 204 -16.60 20.89 17.91
N GLN A 205 -16.32 22.17 18.22
CA GLN A 205 -16.05 22.63 19.59
C GLN A 205 -17.24 22.43 20.54
N GLU A 206 -18.46 22.74 20.09
CA GLU A 206 -19.69 22.47 20.84
C GLU A 206 -19.91 20.97 21.09
N MET A 207 -19.39 20.13 20.20
CA MET A 207 -19.33 18.68 20.36
C MET A 207 -18.12 18.22 21.22
N GLY A 208 -17.38 19.13 21.84
CA GLY A 208 -16.23 18.82 22.69
C GLY A 208 -14.98 18.38 21.92
N LEU A 209 -14.90 18.66 20.62
CA LEU A 209 -13.72 18.38 19.79
C LEU A 209 -12.95 19.68 19.53
N GLU A 210 -11.92 19.91 20.33
CA GLU A 210 -10.93 20.96 20.07
C GLU A 210 -9.93 20.47 19.02
N LEU A 211 -10.11 20.92 17.77
CA LEU A 211 -9.28 20.49 16.65
C LEU A 211 -8.11 21.45 16.41
N SER A 212 -6.90 20.93 16.31
CA SER A 212 -5.79 21.67 15.71
C SER A 212 -6.06 21.97 14.23
N VAL A 213 -5.36 22.95 13.64
CA VAL A 213 -5.44 23.26 12.20
C VAL A 213 -5.22 22.03 11.33
N GLN A 214 -4.27 21.16 11.70
CA GLN A 214 -3.99 19.94 10.94
C GLN A 214 -5.10 18.90 11.09
N GLU A 215 -5.80 18.86 12.21
CA GLU A 215 -6.96 17.98 12.42
C GLU A 215 -8.19 18.51 11.71
N LEU A 216 -8.41 19.83 11.72
CA LEU A 216 -9.45 20.46 10.92
C LEU A 216 -9.29 20.11 9.43
N ILE A 217 -8.08 20.21 8.88
CA ILE A 217 -7.81 19.80 7.48
C ILE A 217 -8.13 18.30 7.28
N LYS A 218 -7.78 17.44 8.25
CA LYS A 218 -8.10 16.01 8.20
C LYS A 218 -9.61 15.73 8.17
N THR A 219 -10.45 16.65 8.65
CA THR A 219 -11.91 16.48 8.53
C THR A 219 -12.33 16.46 7.07
N GLY A 220 -11.88 17.41 6.25
CA GLY A 220 -12.15 17.43 4.81
C GLY A 220 -11.52 16.25 4.08
N VAL A 221 -10.27 15.88 4.42
CA VAL A 221 -9.56 14.75 3.80
C VAL A 221 -10.31 13.43 3.96
N HIS A 222 -10.89 13.19 5.14
CA HIS A 222 -11.58 11.93 5.47
C HIS A 222 -13.11 12.06 5.47
N ASN A 223 -13.63 13.19 4.98
CA ASN A 223 -15.05 13.51 4.96
C ASN A 223 -15.73 13.35 6.34
N ILE A 224 -15.06 13.80 7.40
CA ILE A 224 -15.61 13.85 8.77
C ILE A 224 -16.48 15.11 8.85
N THR A 225 -17.80 14.96 8.81
CA THR A 225 -18.73 16.08 8.94
C THR A 225 -19.27 16.19 10.37
N PRO A 226 -19.79 17.36 10.80
CA PRO A 226 -20.48 17.47 12.08
C PRO A 226 -21.63 16.49 12.25
N GLU A 227 -22.39 16.20 11.19
CA GLU A 227 -23.47 15.22 11.19
C GLU A 227 -22.96 13.81 11.48
N TYR A 228 -21.79 13.45 10.91
CA TYR A 228 -21.16 12.17 11.21
C TYR A 228 -20.73 12.08 12.68
N VAL A 229 -20.04 13.10 13.21
CA VAL A 229 -19.66 13.15 14.63
C VAL A 229 -20.88 13.06 15.54
N LYS A 230 -21.95 13.78 15.19
CA LYS A 230 -23.23 13.70 15.90
C LYS A 230 -23.78 12.28 15.91
N SER A 231 -23.78 11.59 14.77
CA SER A 231 -24.26 10.21 14.69
C SER A 231 -23.48 9.24 15.60
N VAL A 232 -22.16 9.43 15.73
CA VAL A 232 -21.32 8.65 16.66
C VAL A 232 -21.72 8.92 18.12
N LYS A 233 -21.96 10.18 18.48
CA LYS A 233 -22.42 10.55 19.84
C LYS A 233 -23.84 10.04 20.14
N ASP A 234 -24.75 10.16 19.18
CA ASP A 234 -26.14 9.68 19.28
C ASP A 234 -26.19 8.15 19.43
N ALA A 235 -25.17 7.44 18.94
CA ALA A 235 -24.99 6.00 19.14
C ALA A 235 -24.48 5.62 20.55
N GLY A 236 -24.21 6.60 21.42
CA GLY A 236 -23.80 6.40 22.81
C GLY A 236 -22.32 6.67 23.08
N PHE A 237 -21.52 6.99 22.06
CA PHE A 237 -20.09 7.30 22.21
C PHE A 237 -19.88 8.80 22.47
N THR A 238 -20.15 9.26 23.69
CA THR A 238 -20.17 10.69 24.03
C THR A 238 -18.80 11.32 24.25
N ASP A 239 -17.85 10.55 24.78
CA ASP A 239 -16.47 10.96 25.07
C ASP A 239 -15.52 10.28 24.08
N VAL A 240 -15.41 10.86 22.88
CA VAL A 240 -14.63 10.30 21.76
C VAL A 240 -13.55 11.28 21.34
N GLU A 241 -12.33 10.78 21.24
CA GLU A 241 -11.23 11.55 20.68
C GLU A 241 -11.37 11.68 19.16
N PHE A 242 -10.94 12.80 18.60
CA PHE A 242 -10.88 13.01 17.16
C PHE A 242 -10.10 11.89 16.43
N GLY A 243 -9.06 11.37 17.10
CA GLY A 243 -8.26 10.26 16.60
C GLY A 243 -9.09 9.03 16.24
N ASP A 244 -10.10 8.69 17.05
CA ASP A 244 -10.92 7.50 16.85
C ASP A 244 -12.04 7.75 15.84
N ILE A 245 -12.68 8.92 15.85
CA ILE A 245 -13.63 9.34 14.79
C ILE A 245 -12.96 9.24 13.41
N LYS A 246 -11.72 9.71 13.32
CA LYS A 246 -10.92 9.63 12.09
C LYS A 246 -10.63 8.18 11.70
N LYS A 247 -10.24 7.31 12.63
CA LYS A 247 -10.04 5.87 12.34
C LYS A 247 -11.33 5.23 11.85
N MET A 248 -12.46 5.52 12.48
CA MET A 248 -13.76 5.01 12.04
C MET A 248 -14.06 5.39 10.58
N ARG A 249 -13.85 6.66 10.20
CA ARG A 249 -14.03 7.10 8.81
C ARG A 249 -13.06 6.45 7.83
N ILE A 250 -11.78 6.32 8.20
CA ILE A 250 -10.77 5.70 7.34
C ILE A 250 -11.09 4.23 7.08
N HIS A 251 -11.55 3.51 8.10
CA HIS A 251 -11.82 2.08 8.01
C HIS A 251 -13.26 1.75 7.61
N GLY A 252 -14.15 2.73 7.52
CA GLY A 252 -15.54 2.49 7.09
C GLY A 252 -16.43 1.89 8.17
N VAL A 253 -16.10 2.10 9.45
CA VAL A 253 -16.83 1.52 10.59
C VAL A 253 -18.31 1.91 10.55
N SER A 254 -19.19 0.91 10.49
CA SER A 254 -20.64 1.06 10.54
C SER A 254 -21.15 1.08 11.98
N LEU A 255 -21.97 2.08 12.31
CA LEU A 255 -22.70 2.13 13.59
C LEU A 255 -23.90 1.17 13.63
N GLY A 256 -24.35 0.65 12.49
CA GLY A 256 -25.51 -0.26 12.42
C GLY A 256 -25.29 -1.57 13.19
N THR A 257 -24.03 -2.03 13.27
CA THR A 257 -23.63 -3.27 13.96
C THR A 257 -23.84 -3.21 15.48
N LEU A 258 -24.03 -2.03 16.06
CA LEU A 258 -24.21 -1.87 17.51
C LEU A 258 -25.43 -2.61 18.05
N GLU A 259 -26.55 -2.54 17.33
CA GLU A 259 -27.79 -3.18 17.78
C GLU A 259 -27.67 -4.71 17.70
N ASP A 260 -27.04 -5.22 16.64
CA ASP A 260 -26.76 -6.65 16.50
C ASP A 260 -25.86 -7.16 17.64
N LEU A 261 -24.80 -6.41 17.97
CA LEU A 261 -23.92 -6.74 19.09
C LEU A 261 -24.66 -6.72 20.45
N LYS A 262 -25.55 -5.76 20.67
CA LYS A 262 -26.38 -5.74 21.88
C LYS A 262 -27.29 -6.98 21.97
N GLN A 263 -27.90 -7.39 20.86
CA GLN A 263 -28.73 -8.60 20.80
C GLN A 263 -27.91 -9.88 21.05
N LEU A 264 -26.61 -9.87 20.72
CA LEU A 264 -25.66 -10.94 21.02
C LEU A 264 -25.10 -10.89 22.46
N GLY A 265 -25.59 -9.97 23.29
CA GLY A 265 -25.27 -9.85 24.71
C GLY A 265 -24.12 -8.89 25.04
N PHE A 266 -23.63 -8.08 24.08
CA PHE A 266 -22.62 -7.07 24.34
C PHE A 266 -23.26 -5.74 24.75
N GLU A 267 -23.28 -5.45 26.05
CA GLU A 267 -23.86 -4.20 26.56
C GLU A 267 -22.87 -3.02 26.59
N ASN A 268 -21.60 -3.30 26.92
CA ASN A 268 -20.54 -2.30 27.06
C ASN A 268 -19.58 -2.35 25.87
N ILE A 269 -20.04 -1.91 24.70
CA ILE A 269 -19.24 -1.90 23.47
C ILE A 269 -18.39 -0.64 23.44
N GLU A 270 -17.07 -0.78 23.31
CA GLU A 270 -16.18 0.36 23.12
C GLU A 270 -16.03 0.71 21.64
N ILE A 271 -15.80 2.00 21.32
CA ILE A 271 -15.55 2.45 19.95
C ILE A 271 -14.35 1.72 19.31
N HIS A 272 -13.36 1.38 20.14
CA HIS A 272 -12.17 0.66 19.70
C HIS A 272 -12.45 -0.79 19.32
N ASP A 273 -13.46 -1.42 19.91
CA ASP A 273 -13.90 -2.76 19.51
C ASP A 273 -14.50 -2.74 18.11
N LEU A 274 -15.34 -1.75 17.79
CA LEU A 274 -15.90 -1.58 16.43
C LEU A 274 -14.81 -1.33 15.40
N ILE A 275 -13.84 -0.48 15.73
CA ILE A 275 -12.69 -0.21 14.85
C ILE A 275 -11.90 -1.50 14.59
N LYS A 276 -11.62 -2.30 15.62
CA LYS A 276 -10.90 -3.57 15.47
C LYS A 276 -11.68 -4.60 14.67
N MET A 277 -12.98 -4.71 14.91
CA MET A 277 -13.87 -5.59 14.14
C MET A 277 -13.80 -5.25 12.66
N GLU A 278 -13.93 -3.97 12.29
CA GLU A 278 -13.85 -3.52 10.89
C GLU A 278 -12.47 -3.79 10.28
N ILE A 279 -11.38 -3.39 10.96
CA ILE A 279 -10.00 -3.60 10.48
C ILE A 279 -9.71 -5.09 10.24
N HIS A 280 -10.22 -5.95 11.11
CA HIS A 280 -9.99 -7.38 11.04
C HIS A 280 -11.16 -8.15 10.41
N GLY A 281 -12.12 -7.48 9.76
CA GLY A 281 -13.21 -8.13 9.03
C GLY A 281 -14.05 -9.10 9.87
N VAL A 282 -14.40 -8.73 11.10
CA VAL A 282 -15.30 -9.52 11.97
C VAL A 282 -16.67 -8.87 12.03
N THR A 283 -17.69 -9.63 11.69
CA THR A 283 -19.10 -9.17 11.69
C THR A 283 -19.86 -9.69 12.90
N ALA A 284 -21.04 -9.11 13.16
CA ALA A 284 -21.95 -9.64 14.18
C ALA A 284 -22.45 -11.05 13.82
N GLU A 285 -22.62 -11.36 12.52
CA GLU A 285 -23.00 -12.70 12.08
C GLU A 285 -21.91 -13.73 12.38
N ASP A 286 -20.62 -13.40 12.17
CA ASP A 286 -19.52 -14.30 12.55
C ASP A 286 -19.57 -14.63 14.05
N ILE A 287 -19.82 -13.63 14.89
CA ILE A 287 -19.93 -13.80 16.34
C ILE A 287 -21.13 -14.68 16.69
N LYS A 288 -22.27 -14.45 16.06
CA LYS A 288 -23.49 -15.26 16.23
C LYS A 288 -23.24 -16.73 15.88
N GLU A 289 -22.64 -17.00 14.73
CA GLU A 289 -22.32 -18.37 14.31
C GLU A 289 -21.36 -19.05 15.31
N PHE A 290 -20.34 -18.34 15.81
CA PHE A 290 -19.50 -18.88 16.87
C PHE A 290 -20.27 -19.17 18.18
N GLN A 291 -21.18 -18.27 18.59
CA GLN A 291 -22.01 -18.48 19.78
C GLN A 291 -22.94 -19.70 19.63
N GLU A 292 -23.53 -19.90 18.46
CA GLU A 292 -24.37 -21.06 18.13
C GLU A 292 -23.58 -22.38 18.20
N MET A 293 -22.29 -22.36 17.85
CA MET A 293 -21.36 -23.49 17.97
C MET A 293 -20.75 -23.66 19.37
N GLY A 294 -21.22 -22.89 20.37
CA GLY A 294 -20.84 -23.06 21.77
C GLY A 294 -19.71 -22.15 22.25
N PHE A 295 -19.16 -21.28 21.40
CA PHE A 295 -18.23 -20.23 21.84
C PHE A 295 -19.01 -19.01 22.31
N LYS A 296 -19.68 -19.17 23.44
CA LYS A 296 -20.41 -18.13 24.16
C LYS A 296 -19.50 -17.43 25.18
N ASP A 297 -19.94 -16.28 25.68
CA ASP A 297 -19.28 -15.53 26.77
C ASP A 297 -17.82 -15.13 26.48
N LEU A 298 -17.46 -14.94 25.21
CA LEU A 298 -16.16 -14.41 24.81
C LEU A 298 -16.25 -12.90 24.58
N SER A 299 -15.17 -12.16 24.83
CA SER A 299 -15.10 -10.74 24.48
C SER A 299 -15.05 -10.54 22.97
N ILE A 300 -15.47 -9.37 22.47
CA ILE A 300 -15.32 -8.99 21.05
C ILE A 300 -13.87 -9.17 20.59
N ASN A 301 -12.91 -8.70 21.41
CA ASN A 301 -11.48 -8.87 21.15
C ASN A 301 -11.06 -10.33 20.98
N ARG A 302 -11.76 -11.28 21.62
CA ARG A 302 -11.48 -12.70 21.44
C ARG A 302 -11.91 -13.21 20.07
N TYR A 303 -13.09 -12.82 19.58
CA TYR A 303 -13.55 -13.15 18.22
C TYR A 303 -12.67 -12.49 17.16
N VAL A 304 -12.28 -11.23 17.36
CA VAL A 304 -11.26 -10.56 16.53
C VAL A 304 -9.97 -11.38 16.48
N SER A 305 -9.52 -11.91 17.62
CA SER A 305 -8.32 -12.74 17.68
C SER A 305 -8.44 -14.10 16.96
N PHE A 306 -9.67 -14.60 16.73
CA PHE A 306 -9.90 -15.77 15.89
C PHE A 306 -9.66 -15.43 14.43
N ASN A 307 -10.25 -14.34 13.93
CA ASN A 307 -10.08 -13.99 12.52
C ASN A 307 -8.62 -13.65 12.17
N ILE A 308 -7.90 -12.95 13.07
CA ILE A 308 -6.45 -12.72 12.94
C ILE A 308 -5.67 -14.05 12.82
N ALA A 309 -6.10 -15.09 13.52
CA ALA A 309 -5.47 -16.41 13.52
C ALA A 309 -5.96 -17.31 12.36
N GLY A 310 -6.78 -16.81 11.44
CA GLY A 310 -7.37 -17.61 10.36
C GLY A 310 -8.38 -18.65 10.84
N CYS A 311 -9.04 -18.38 11.96
CA CYS A 311 -10.18 -19.13 12.45
C CYS A 311 -11.48 -18.48 11.98
N SER A 312 -12.28 -19.21 11.20
CA SER A 312 -13.63 -18.82 10.79
C SER A 312 -14.69 -19.74 11.41
N PRO A 313 -15.96 -19.30 11.49
CA PRO A 313 -17.07 -20.17 11.84
C PRO A 313 -17.16 -21.41 10.94
N GLU A 314 -17.00 -21.25 9.62
CA GLU A 314 -16.99 -22.34 8.66
C GLU A 314 -15.91 -23.41 9.00
N ARG A 315 -14.71 -22.99 9.42
CA ARG A 315 -13.66 -23.93 9.84
C ARG A 315 -14.05 -24.70 11.11
N LEU A 316 -14.72 -24.05 12.06
CA LEU A 316 -15.22 -24.71 13.26
C LEU A 316 -16.32 -25.72 12.93
N LYS A 317 -17.22 -25.37 12.01
CA LYS A 317 -18.25 -26.28 11.48
C LYS A 317 -17.64 -27.52 10.81
N GLN A 318 -16.62 -27.34 9.98
CA GLN A 318 -15.90 -28.46 9.34
C GLN A 318 -15.19 -29.35 10.37
N TYR A 319 -14.67 -28.80 11.48
CA TYR A 319 -14.19 -29.63 12.59
C TYR A 319 -15.31 -30.44 13.23
N ALA A 320 -16.47 -29.84 13.46
CA ALA A 320 -17.63 -30.54 14.01
C ALA A 320 -18.13 -31.66 13.08
N GLU A 321 -18.11 -31.45 11.77
CA GLU A 321 -18.45 -32.47 10.75
C GLU A 321 -17.48 -33.67 10.76
N LEU A 322 -16.20 -33.44 11.13
CA LEU A 322 -15.24 -34.51 11.37
C LEU A 322 -15.43 -35.21 12.73
N GLY A 323 -16.34 -34.72 13.59
CA GLY A 323 -16.58 -35.24 14.93
C GLY A 323 -15.77 -34.53 16.04
N ILE A 324 -15.01 -33.49 15.70
CA ILE A 324 -14.27 -32.68 16.68
C ILE A 324 -15.22 -31.62 17.25
N THR A 325 -15.84 -31.95 18.37
CA THR A 325 -16.79 -31.08 19.08
C THR A 325 -16.22 -30.67 20.45
N GLY A 326 -16.80 -29.63 21.07
CA GLY A 326 -16.42 -29.22 22.43
C GLY A 326 -14.99 -28.68 22.57
N LEU A 327 -14.40 -28.16 21.50
CA LEU A 327 -13.07 -27.52 21.57
C LEU A 327 -13.10 -26.33 22.54
N SER A 328 -12.03 -26.14 23.30
CA SER A 328 -11.84 -24.85 23.97
C SER A 328 -11.49 -23.78 22.96
N ALA A 329 -11.87 -22.53 23.23
CA ALA A 329 -11.48 -21.38 22.41
C ALA A 329 -9.96 -21.32 22.18
N ASN A 330 -9.15 -21.72 23.17
CA ASN A 330 -7.69 -21.74 23.06
C ASN A 330 -7.21 -22.86 22.13
N LYS A 331 -7.75 -24.07 22.25
CA LYS A 331 -7.38 -25.19 21.38
C LYS A 331 -7.77 -24.92 19.93
N PHE A 332 -8.97 -24.41 19.69
CA PHE A 332 -9.40 -24.00 18.35
C PHE A 332 -8.46 -22.97 17.73
N LYS A 333 -8.15 -21.89 18.47
CA LYS A 333 -7.20 -20.87 18.00
C LYS A 333 -5.81 -21.44 17.70
N HIS A 334 -5.31 -22.30 18.59
CA HIS A 334 -4.00 -22.94 18.43
C HIS A 334 -3.96 -23.81 17.16
N MET A 335 -5.00 -24.61 16.91
CA MET A 335 -5.14 -25.37 15.66
C MET A 335 -5.14 -24.49 14.41
N CYS A 336 -5.83 -23.34 14.43
CA CYS A 336 -5.82 -22.42 13.30
C CYS A 336 -4.43 -21.81 13.06
N THR A 337 -3.78 -21.35 14.14
CA THR A 337 -2.46 -20.72 14.09
C THR A 337 -1.40 -21.63 13.49
N HIS A 338 -1.46 -22.93 13.77
CA HIS A 338 -0.54 -23.92 13.19
C HIS A 338 -1.02 -24.54 11.88
N GLY A 339 -2.10 -24.03 11.27
CA GLY A 339 -2.54 -24.51 9.96
C GLY A 339 -3.06 -25.96 9.95
N VAL A 340 -3.61 -26.43 11.08
CA VAL A 340 -4.23 -27.74 11.20
C VAL A 340 -5.59 -27.71 10.52
N THR A 341 -5.68 -27.98 9.22
CA THR A 341 -6.96 -27.87 8.48
C THR A 341 -7.80 -29.15 8.58
N PRO A 342 -9.13 -29.10 8.39
CA PRO A 342 -9.96 -30.31 8.27
C PRO A 342 -9.45 -31.30 7.22
N LYS A 343 -9.01 -30.81 6.06
CA LYS A 343 -8.37 -31.63 5.02
C LYS A 343 -7.11 -32.33 5.51
N PHE A 344 -6.26 -31.63 6.27
CA PHE A 344 -5.07 -32.23 6.84
C PHE A 344 -5.43 -33.33 7.85
N LEU A 345 -6.39 -33.08 8.76
CA LEU A 345 -6.85 -34.07 9.72
C LEU A 345 -7.39 -35.32 8.98
N GLN A 346 -8.24 -35.13 7.97
CA GLN A 346 -8.72 -36.22 7.11
C GLN A 346 -7.57 -37.00 6.47
N SER A 347 -6.55 -36.32 5.92
CA SER A 347 -5.41 -37.00 5.30
C SER A 347 -4.58 -37.84 6.29
N VAL A 348 -4.54 -37.48 7.57
CA VAL A 348 -3.89 -38.30 8.61
C VAL A 348 -4.80 -39.45 9.03
N MET A 349 -6.13 -39.24 9.06
CA MET A 349 -7.10 -40.32 9.30
C MET A 349 -7.09 -41.39 8.20
N ASP A 350 -6.91 -40.98 6.94
CA ASP A 350 -6.78 -41.90 5.81
C ASP A 350 -5.53 -42.81 5.91
N LEU A 351 -4.55 -42.43 6.75
CA LEU A 351 -3.37 -43.23 7.09
C LEU A 351 -3.57 -44.16 8.31
N GLY A 352 -4.79 -44.21 8.84
CA GLY A 352 -5.19 -45.14 9.91
C GLY A 352 -5.08 -44.58 11.33
N PHE A 353 -4.79 -43.29 11.53
CA PHE A 353 -4.80 -42.65 12.85
C PHE A 353 -6.19 -42.07 13.18
N SER A 354 -6.64 -42.14 14.43
CA SER A 354 -7.95 -41.59 14.82
C SER A 354 -7.84 -40.19 15.42
N LEU A 355 -8.99 -39.53 15.62
CA LEU A 355 -9.06 -38.23 16.30
C LEU A 355 -8.67 -38.28 17.78
N ASP A 356 -8.52 -39.47 18.38
CA ASP A 356 -7.92 -39.60 19.71
C ASP A 356 -6.47 -39.11 19.73
N ASN A 357 -5.83 -39.03 18.55
CA ASN A 357 -4.49 -38.47 18.33
C ASN A 357 -4.52 -36.99 17.93
N LEU A 358 -5.58 -36.24 18.22
CA LEU A 358 -5.70 -34.84 17.78
C LEU A 358 -4.51 -33.99 18.24
N ASP A 359 -4.00 -34.19 19.46
CA ASP A 359 -2.84 -33.46 19.95
C ASP A 359 -1.58 -33.81 19.17
N GLU A 360 -1.31 -35.08 18.90
CA GLU A 360 -0.22 -35.49 18.01
C GLU A 360 -0.40 -34.94 16.58
N MET A 361 -1.62 -34.88 16.05
CA MET A 361 -1.88 -34.27 14.73
C MET A 361 -1.55 -32.78 14.70
N ILE A 362 -1.78 -32.06 15.80
CA ILE A 362 -1.35 -30.67 15.95
C ILE A 362 0.18 -30.58 15.97
N GLU A 363 0.85 -31.45 16.73
CA GLU A 363 2.32 -31.50 16.82
C GLU A 363 2.98 -31.79 15.46
N LEU A 364 2.39 -32.65 14.62
CA LEU A 364 2.86 -32.85 13.24
C LEU A 364 2.96 -31.51 12.48
N LYS A 365 1.94 -30.66 12.59
CA LYS A 365 1.93 -29.34 11.93
C LYS A 365 2.93 -28.38 12.54
N ILE A 366 3.09 -28.39 13.86
CA ILE A 366 4.07 -27.57 14.57
C ILE A 366 5.49 -27.91 14.10
N HIS A 367 5.78 -29.19 13.90
CA HIS A 367 7.09 -29.68 13.49
C HIS A 367 7.29 -29.81 11.98
N GLY A 368 6.31 -29.41 11.17
CA GLY A 368 6.42 -29.46 9.70
C GLY A 368 6.47 -30.87 9.12
N ILE A 369 5.89 -31.85 9.82
CA ILE A 369 5.82 -33.25 9.40
C ILE A 369 4.57 -33.44 8.54
N ASP A 370 4.77 -33.87 7.29
CA ASP A 370 3.68 -34.08 6.33
C ASP A 370 3.27 -35.56 6.22
N THR A 371 2.19 -35.82 5.48
CA THR A 371 1.67 -37.17 5.27
C THR A 371 2.58 -38.06 4.43
N GLN A 372 3.45 -37.48 3.57
CA GLN A 372 4.41 -38.28 2.81
C GLN A 372 5.47 -38.87 3.73
N PHE A 373 5.93 -38.10 4.71
CA PHE A 373 6.83 -38.60 5.74
C PHE A 373 6.18 -39.73 6.56
N ILE A 374 4.93 -39.55 7.01
CA ILE A 374 4.19 -40.57 7.76
C ILE A 374 4.08 -41.87 6.95
N MET A 375 3.64 -41.79 5.69
CA MET A 375 3.57 -42.93 4.78
C MET A 375 4.93 -43.62 4.63
N GLY A 376 5.99 -42.84 4.38
CA GLY A 376 7.34 -43.37 4.20
C GLY A 376 7.87 -44.10 5.43
N ILE A 377 7.51 -43.67 6.64
CA ILE A 377 7.85 -44.39 7.86
C ILE A 377 6.98 -45.65 8.04
N GLN A 378 5.68 -45.59 7.73
CA GLN A 378 4.80 -46.79 7.79
C GLN A 378 5.28 -47.91 6.85
N GLU A 379 5.80 -47.57 5.67
CA GLU A 379 6.38 -48.53 4.71
C GLU A 379 7.59 -49.30 5.25
N LEU A 380 8.25 -48.80 6.31
CA LEU A 380 9.36 -49.48 6.97
C LEU A 380 8.90 -50.66 7.85
N ASN A 381 7.59 -50.82 8.04
CA ASN A 381 6.96 -51.93 8.77
C ASN A 381 7.49 -52.13 10.20
N PHE A 382 7.77 -51.04 10.91
CA PHE A 382 8.05 -51.12 12.35
C PHE A 382 6.83 -51.68 13.10
N PRO A 383 7.01 -52.63 14.03
CA PRO A 383 5.90 -53.15 14.82
C PRO A 383 5.34 -52.06 15.74
N GLU A 384 4.01 -51.91 15.75
CA GLU A 384 3.24 -51.02 16.64
C GLU A 384 3.67 -49.54 16.63
N ILE A 385 4.09 -49.02 15.47
CA ILE A 385 4.51 -47.62 15.39
C ILE A 385 3.36 -46.64 15.67
N THR A 386 3.58 -45.72 16.61
CA THR A 386 2.59 -44.69 16.98
C THR A 386 2.86 -43.36 16.30
N LEU A 387 1.86 -42.46 16.27
CA LEU A 387 2.05 -41.12 15.72
C LEU A 387 3.11 -40.32 16.50
N ARG A 388 3.20 -40.54 17.82
CA ARG A 388 4.25 -39.96 18.66
C ARG A 388 5.65 -40.39 18.23
N ASP A 389 5.83 -41.66 17.85
CA ASP A 389 7.13 -42.15 17.38
C ASP A 389 7.54 -41.50 16.05
N ILE A 390 6.57 -41.35 15.13
CA ILE A 390 6.80 -40.67 13.85
C ILE A 390 7.17 -39.20 14.08
N ILE A 391 6.50 -38.53 15.03
CA ILE A 391 6.85 -37.17 15.44
C ILE A 391 8.29 -37.09 15.95
N GLN A 392 8.71 -38.04 16.81
CA GLN A 392 10.10 -38.08 17.30
C GLN A 392 11.11 -38.26 16.16
N PHE A 393 10.80 -39.09 15.18
CA PHE A 393 11.64 -39.21 13.97
C PHE A 393 11.78 -37.88 13.23
N GLY A 394 10.67 -37.17 12.99
CA GLY A 394 10.71 -35.87 12.32
C GLY A 394 11.49 -34.81 13.11
N ILE A 395 11.24 -34.69 14.42
CA ILE A 395 11.94 -33.74 15.31
C ILE A 395 13.45 -33.97 15.31
N HIS A 396 13.89 -35.22 15.29
CA HIS A 396 15.30 -35.60 15.34
C HIS A 396 15.95 -35.75 13.95
N GLY A 397 15.25 -35.35 12.88
CA GLY A 397 15.82 -35.34 11.52
C GLY A 397 16.07 -36.74 10.95
N VAL A 398 15.39 -37.77 11.46
CA VAL A 398 15.44 -39.13 10.91
C VAL A 398 14.76 -39.11 9.53
N THR A 399 15.47 -39.53 8.49
CA THR A 399 14.90 -39.66 7.14
C THR A 399 14.50 -41.10 6.82
N VAL A 400 13.49 -41.28 5.96
CA VAL A 400 13.07 -42.61 5.47
C VAL A 400 14.26 -43.35 4.85
N ASP A 401 15.05 -42.66 4.02
CA ASP A 401 16.23 -43.24 3.37
C ASP A 401 17.30 -43.66 4.38
N PHE A 402 17.51 -42.89 5.46
CA PHE A 402 18.44 -43.27 6.51
C PHE A 402 18.06 -44.62 7.11
N VAL A 403 16.77 -44.83 7.42
CA VAL A 403 16.31 -46.09 8.00
C VAL A 403 16.34 -47.25 7.00
N LYS A 404 15.93 -47.01 5.74
CA LYS A 404 16.02 -48.02 4.66
C LYS A 404 17.46 -48.49 4.50
N ASN A 405 18.40 -47.57 4.34
CA ASN A 405 19.83 -47.89 4.22
C ASN A 405 20.38 -48.60 5.47
N LEU A 406 19.96 -48.21 6.67
CA LEU A 406 20.38 -48.87 7.90
C LEU A 406 19.94 -50.33 7.96
N SER A 407 18.73 -50.65 7.48
CA SER A 407 18.21 -52.02 7.42
C SER A 407 19.02 -52.93 6.50
N GLU A 408 19.55 -52.40 5.40
CA GLU A 408 20.37 -53.14 4.43
C GLU A 408 21.76 -53.53 4.97
N ILE A 409 22.27 -52.81 5.98
CA ILE A 409 23.56 -53.11 6.62
C ILE A 409 23.48 -54.42 7.44
N GLY A 410 22.27 -54.89 7.75
CA GLY A 410 22.04 -56.09 8.56
C GLY A 410 22.46 -55.92 10.02
N ILE A 411 22.36 -54.70 10.57
CA ILE A 411 22.45 -54.45 12.02
C ILE A 411 21.02 -54.43 12.54
N THR A 412 20.74 -55.17 13.62
CA THR A 412 19.44 -55.10 14.29
C THR A 412 19.35 -53.81 15.12
N PHE A 413 18.24 -53.09 15.01
CA PHE A 413 17.99 -51.84 15.72
C PHE A 413 16.53 -51.72 16.17
N THR A 414 16.30 -50.87 17.16
CA THR A 414 14.98 -50.41 17.60
C THR A 414 14.74 -48.96 17.14
N MET A 415 13.49 -48.50 17.21
CA MET A 415 13.11 -47.09 16.97
C MET A 415 13.99 -46.11 17.75
N ARG A 416 14.20 -46.38 19.04
CA ARG A 416 15.05 -45.55 19.90
C ARG A 416 16.48 -45.48 19.38
N ASN A 417 17.02 -46.58 18.87
CA ASN A 417 18.38 -46.58 18.33
C ASN A 417 18.50 -45.75 17.06
N VAL A 418 17.47 -45.72 16.22
CA VAL A 418 17.43 -44.87 15.01
C VAL A 418 17.46 -43.38 15.41
N ILE A 419 16.65 -43.00 16.40
CA ILE A 419 16.64 -41.62 16.95
C ILE A 419 18.02 -41.28 17.53
N ASP A 420 18.57 -42.14 18.39
CA ASP A 420 19.88 -41.91 19.01
C ASP A 420 20.99 -41.75 17.96
N LEU A 421 20.98 -42.58 16.91
CA LEU A 421 21.91 -42.45 15.79
C LEU A 421 21.78 -41.09 15.08
N ALA A 422 20.56 -40.64 14.79
CA ALA A 422 20.32 -39.35 14.14
C ALA A 422 20.74 -38.17 15.03
N ILE A 423 20.40 -38.20 16.33
CA ILE A 423 20.82 -37.20 17.32
C ILE A 423 22.35 -37.08 17.37
N HIS A 424 23.06 -38.20 17.27
CA HIS A 424 24.52 -38.24 17.30
C HIS A 424 25.17 -38.11 15.91
N GLY A 425 24.42 -37.71 14.89
CA GLY A 425 24.93 -37.40 13.56
C GLY A 425 25.53 -38.61 12.84
N ALA A 426 25.03 -39.82 13.11
CA ALA A 426 25.51 -41.02 12.44
C ALA A 426 25.16 -40.98 10.94
N ASP A 427 26.16 -41.17 10.09
CA ASP A 427 25.97 -41.36 8.66
C ASP A 427 26.15 -42.83 8.25
N ILE A 428 25.43 -43.26 7.21
CA ILE A 428 25.44 -44.65 6.73
C ILE A 428 26.86 -45.10 6.31
N ALA A 429 27.67 -44.22 5.73
CA ALA A 429 29.01 -44.56 5.27
C ALA A 429 29.95 -44.86 6.45
N HIS A 430 29.79 -44.15 7.58
CA HIS A 430 30.49 -44.42 8.83
C HIS A 430 30.09 -45.79 9.38
N ILE A 431 28.79 -46.07 9.46
CA ILE A 431 28.27 -47.36 9.96
C ILE A 431 28.81 -48.53 9.12
N VAL A 432 28.75 -48.43 7.79
CA VAL A 432 29.29 -49.44 6.87
C VAL A 432 30.79 -49.64 7.09
N LYS A 433 31.56 -48.56 7.26
CA LYS A 433 33.01 -48.65 7.55
C LYS A 433 33.27 -49.31 8.89
N MET A 434 32.53 -48.96 9.95
CA MET A 434 32.66 -49.57 11.26
C MET A 434 32.36 -51.08 11.21
N LYS A 435 31.28 -51.49 10.52
CA LYS A 435 30.94 -52.91 10.35
C LYS A 435 32.00 -53.69 9.56
N LYS A 436 32.68 -53.04 8.60
CA LYS A 436 33.83 -53.65 7.92
C LYS A 436 35.02 -53.88 8.84
N PHE A 437 35.28 -52.99 9.81
CA PHE A 437 36.33 -53.20 10.81
C PHE A 437 35.93 -54.21 11.89
N PHE A 438 34.65 -54.22 12.26
CA PHE A 438 34.08 -55.01 13.33
C PHE A 438 32.79 -55.69 12.84
N PRO A 439 32.87 -56.88 12.24
CA PRO A 439 31.71 -57.56 11.63
C PRO A 439 30.53 -57.77 12.59
N GLU A 440 30.83 -58.00 13.87
CA GLU A 440 29.86 -58.25 14.96
C GLU A 440 29.42 -56.97 15.71
N ILE A 441 29.71 -55.77 15.18
CA ILE A 441 29.32 -54.52 15.84
C ILE A 441 27.80 -54.39 15.93
N ASN A 442 27.30 -54.09 17.13
CA ASN A 442 25.89 -53.82 17.34
C ASN A 442 25.58 -52.32 17.29
N VAL A 443 24.29 -51.97 17.19
CA VAL A 443 23.85 -50.56 17.03
C VAL A 443 24.27 -49.67 18.21
N GLN A 444 24.31 -50.19 19.43
CA GLN A 444 24.74 -49.44 20.61
C GLN A 444 26.23 -49.08 20.52
N GLN A 445 27.07 -50.01 20.08
CA GLN A 445 28.48 -49.75 19.84
C GLN A 445 28.68 -48.75 18.71
N VAL A 446 27.88 -48.82 17.63
CA VAL A 446 27.89 -47.80 16.57
C VAL A 446 27.57 -46.42 17.14
N ILE A 447 26.50 -46.29 17.93
CA ILE A 447 26.14 -45.04 18.60
C ILE A 447 27.33 -44.53 19.45
N GLN A 448 27.98 -45.40 20.22
CA GLN A 448 29.18 -45.02 20.99
C GLN A 448 30.32 -44.53 20.09
N THR A 449 30.53 -45.11 18.90
CA THR A 449 31.53 -44.59 17.96
C THR A 449 31.22 -43.18 17.48
N CYS A 450 29.93 -42.86 17.26
CA CYS A 450 29.48 -41.53 16.89
C CYS A 450 29.69 -40.54 18.03
N ILE A 451 29.24 -40.89 19.25
CA ILE A 451 29.38 -40.06 20.45
C ILE A 451 30.85 -39.70 20.72
N HIS A 452 31.75 -40.68 20.65
CA HIS A 452 33.16 -40.49 21.00
C HIS A 452 34.06 -40.08 19.81
N GLY A 453 33.46 -39.82 18.64
CA GLY A 453 34.19 -39.43 17.43
C GLY A 453 35.24 -40.47 16.98
N ILE A 454 34.93 -41.76 17.11
CA ILE A 454 35.81 -42.85 16.69
C ILE A 454 35.69 -42.99 15.18
N THR A 455 36.72 -42.60 14.43
CA THR A 455 36.71 -42.65 12.97
C THR A 455 37.48 -43.86 12.43
N PRO A 456 37.24 -44.25 11.15
CA PRO A 456 38.09 -45.21 10.45
C PRO A 456 39.59 -44.89 10.51
N GLY A 457 39.94 -43.59 10.52
CA GLY A 457 41.32 -43.13 10.63
C GLY A 457 41.93 -43.44 11.99
N PHE A 458 41.18 -43.23 13.08
CA PHE A 458 41.62 -43.58 14.44
C PHE A 458 41.91 -45.07 14.57
N ILE A 459 41.04 -45.93 14.00
CA ILE A 459 41.24 -47.39 14.02
C ILE A 459 42.49 -47.80 13.23
N LYS A 460 42.72 -47.20 12.04
CA LYS A 460 43.93 -47.46 11.25
C LYS A 460 45.21 -47.04 11.99
N MET A 461 45.20 -45.86 12.62
CA MET A 461 46.32 -45.38 13.44
C MET A 461 46.65 -46.36 14.58
N LEU A 462 45.65 -46.91 15.28
CA LEU A 462 45.88 -47.92 16.32
C LEU A 462 46.56 -49.18 15.74
N LYS A 463 46.12 -49.65 14.56
CA LYS A 463 46.74 -50.79 13.87
C LYS A 463 48.20 -50.51 13.46
N GLU A 464 48.50 -49.31 12.95
CA GLU A 464 49.87 -48.88 12.63
C GLU A 464 50.79 -48.85 13.86
N LYS A 465 50.22 -48.55 15.04
CA LYS A 465 50.92 -48.61 16.33
C LYS A 465 51.01 -50.01 16.94
N GLY A 466 50.62 -51.06 16.19
CA GLY A 466 50.74 -52.45 16.60
C GLY A 466 49.53 -53.03 17.34
N PHE A 467 48.44 -52.27 17.51
CA PHE A 467 47.21 -52.77 18.11
C PHE A 467 46.30 -53.39 17.04
N THR A 468 46.59 -54.63 16.61
CA THR A 468 45.97 -55.24 15.41
C THR A 468 44.70 -56.07 15.66
N GLU A 469 44.49 -56.59 16.88
CA GLU A 469 43.39 -57.49 17.25
C GLU A 469 42.44 -56.90 18.32
N LEU A 470 42.21 -55.59 18.28
CA LEU A 470 41.30 -54.94 19.22
C LEU A 470 39.83 -55.25 18.88
N THR A 471 39.04 -55.50 19.92
CA THR A 471 37.57 -55.43 19.86
C THR A 471 37.10 -53.97 19.84
N ILE A 472 35.88 -53.72 19.36
CA ILE A 472 35.31 -52.36 19.35
C ILE A 472 35.24 -51.75 20.76
N ASP A 473 34.92 -52.54 21.78
CA ASP A 473 34.87 -52.08 23.17
C ASP A 473 36.25 -51.64 23.67
N GLN A 474 37.32 -52.33 23.26
CA GLN A 474 38.69 -51.92 23.57
C GLN A 474 39.07 -50.62 22.84
N VAL A 475 38.66 -50.45 21.58
CA VAL A 475 38.86 -49.19 20.84
C VAL A 475 38.14 -48.03 21.51
N ILE A 476 36.89 -48.22 21.94
CA ILE A 476 36.11 -47.22 22.69
C ILE A 476 36.82 -46.87 24.00
N LYS A 477 37.25 -47.87 24.78
CA LYS A 477 38.01 -47.64 26.03
C LYS A 477 39.30 -46.86 25.79
N LEU A 478 40.06 -47.18 24.73
CA LEU A 478 41.28 -46.45 24.39
C LEU A 478 41.00 -45.00 23.98
N LYS A 479 39.93 -44.76 23.23
CA LYS A 479 39.50 -43.40 22.86
C LYS A 479 39.12 -42.59 24.11
N LEU A 480 38.35 -43.19 25.03
CA LEU A 480 37.91 -42.55 26.28
C LEU A 480 39.07 -42.28 27.26
N ALA A 481 40.05 -43.17 27.32
CA ALA A 481 41.23 -42.99 28.14
C ALA A 481 42.22 -41.94 27.58
N ASN A 482 41.89 -41.35 26.42
CA ASN A 482 42.69 -40.34 25.72
C ASN A 482 44.14 -40.78 25.48
N VAL A 483 44.33 -42.07 25.22
CA VAL A 483 45.68 -42.68 25.12
C VAL A 483 46.36 -42.32 23.79
N PHE A 484 45.65 -41.75 22.81
CA PHE A 484 46.19 -41.29 21.53
C PHE A 484 45.38 -40.17 20.89
#